data_AF-A0A538GSU3-F1
#
_entry.id   AF-A0A538GSU3-F1
#
_cell.length_a   1.000
_cell.length_b   1.000
_cell.length_c   1.000
_cell.angle_alpha   90.00
_cell.angle_beta   90.00
_cell.angle_gamma   90.00
#
_symmetry.space_group_name_H-M   'P 1'
#
loop_
_entity.id
_entity.type
_entity.pdbx_description
1 polymer ?
#
loop_
_entity_poly.entity_id
_entity_poly.type
_entity_poly.pdbx_seq_one_letter_code
_entity_poly.pdbx_strand_id
1 'polypeptide(L)'
;MTATRLAKGSTLFAVAAGWIVAGWFLWQTTVPGDLHLSGLDPHRYWSDALLHRSARYDGLLRWDWVAATLAGIAALVVLVRLGPRLAAAWELGRVGTGVMVGAVATLVVWAVSLPFGLVALWWGRRYGLEKQSYVEWLLSQWPALLGQVVGLTIVLTVLMLLAGRFPRWWWLYAGVIFTCVAVVLSLVLPYFLTIGTRKPHHTKLAAQLRALERKEGIGGTPIRIETVSDRTTEVNSEAVGIGPSSRVVLWDTILDGRFTPGEIRVIAAHEFGHVARRHIWKGLGWYALIEIPGFFVLAWLTARRGGMARPEVVPFALLVIVVFHLAVTPFTNAVSRRYEGEADWR
;
A
#
# COMPACT_ATOMS: atom_id res chain seq x y z
N MET A 1 -41.92 17.99 -12.71
CA MET A 1 -40.58 17.41 -12.98
C MET A 1 -39.40 18.22 -12.41
N THR A 2 -39.63 19.27 -11.62
CA THR A 2 -38.61 20.26 -11.19
C THR A 2 -38.05 20.02 -9.77
N ALA A 3 -38.91 19.76 -8.78
CA ALA A 3 -38.48 19.56 -7.38
C ALA A 3 -37.52 18.37 -7.18
N THR A 4 -37.76 17.23 -7.82
CA THR A 4 -36.93 16.02 -7.66
C THR A 4 -35.57 16.12 -8.33
N ARG A 5 -35.43 16.94 -9.38
CA ARG A 5 -34.13 17.22 -10.03
C ARG A 5 -33.32 18.22 -9.22
N LEU A 6 -33.97 19.26 -8.70
CA LEU A 6 -33.35 20.23 -7.80
C LEU A 6 -32.84 19.56 -6.52
N ALA A 7 -33.65 18.71 -5.88
CA ALA A 7 -33.23 17.96 -4.68
C ALA A 7 -32.05 17.01 -4.94
N LYS A 8 -32.01 16.34 -6.09
CA LYS A 8 -30.86 15.50 -6.48
C LYS A 8 -29.60 16.33 -6.74
N GLY A 9 -29.75 17.48 -7.38
CA GLY A 9 -28.65 18.42 -7.62
C GLY A 9 -28.06 18.95 -6.32
N SER A 10 -28.90 19.36 -5.36
CA SER A 10 -28.43 19.83 -4.05
C SER A 10 -27.74 18.73 -3.23
N THR A 11 -28.24 17.48 -3.27
CA THR A 11 -27.58 16.37 -2.58
C THR A 11 -26.21 16.06 -3.19
N LEU A 12 -26.11 16.01 -4.52
CA LEU A 12 -24.82 15.77 -5.19
C LEU A 12 -23.83 16.88 -4.91
N PHE A 13 -24.29 18.14 -4.91
CA PHE A 13 -23.46 19.28 -4.54
C PHE A 13 -22.97 19.20 -3.10
N ALA A 14 -23.86 18.90 -2.14
CA ALA A 14 -23.48 18.76 -0.74
C ALA A 14 -22.47 17.63 -0.50
N VAL A 15 -22.63 16.49 -1.18
CA VAL A 15 -21.68 15.38 -1.12
C VAL A 15 -20.33 15.78 -1.71
N ALA A 16 -20.32 16.42 -2.89
CA ALA A 16 -19.08 16.89 -3.52
C ALA A 16 -18.35 17.93 -2.65
N ALA A 17 -19.09 18.88 -2.09
CA ALA A 17 -18.54 19.87 -1.15
C ALA A 17 -17.95 19.20 0.08
N GLY A 18 -18.65 18.23 0.67
CA GLY A 18 -18.13 17.43 1.78
C GLY A 18 -16.85 16.67 1.43
N TRP A 19 -16.76 16.10 0.22
CA TRP A 19 -15.56 15.41 -0.27
C TRP A 19 -14.37 16.35 -0.41
N ILE A 20 -14.60 17.55 -0.97
CA ILE A 20 -13.56 18.58 -1.14
C ILE A 20 -13.08 19.07 0.22
N VAL A 21 -14.00 19.35 1.15
CA VAL A 21 -13.67 19.80 2.51
C VAL A 21 -12.87 18.73 3.25
N ALA A 22 -13.27 17.46 3.17
CA ALA A 22 -12.53 16.35 3.75
C ALA A 22 -11.12 16.24 3.15
N GLY A 23 -11.00 16.30 1.83
CA GLY A 23 -9.70 16.29 1.14
C GLY A 23 -8.83 17.48 1.55
N TRP A 24 -9.41 18.66 1.71
CA TRP A 24 -8.70 19.86 2.16
C TRP A 24 -8.14 19.70 3.58
N PHE A 25 -8.94 19.16 4.52
CA PHE A 25 -8.50 18.88 5.88
C PHE A 25 -7.38 17.82 5.93
N LEU A 26 -7.51 16.76 5.16
CA LEU A 26 -6.48 15.71 5.07
C LEU A 26 -5.18 16.26 4.45
N TRP A 27 -5.30 17.16 3.47
CA TRP A 27 -4.16 17.81 2.85
C TRP A 27 -3.43 18.78 3.79
N GLN A 28 -4.00 19.21 4.91
CA GLN A 28 -3.30 20.13 5.81
C GLN A 28 -2.09 19.45 6.49
N THR A 29 -0.98 20.18 6.52
CA THR A 29 0.24 19.83 7.25
C THR A 29 0.70 21.03 8.06
N THR A 30 1.57 20.79 9.03
CA THR A 30 2.18 21.81 9.87
C THR A 30 3.50 22.36 9.34
N VAL A 31 3.91 21.91 8.15
CA VAL A 31 5.05 22.47 7.42
C VAL A 31 4.70 23.89 6.97
N PRO A 32 5.52 24.92 7.28
CA PRO A 32 5.28 26.28 6.83
C PRO A 32 5.23 26.33 5.30
N GLY A 33 4.23 27.06 4.76
CA GLY A 33 4.06 27.19 3.30
C GLY A 33 5.17 28.00 2.63
N ASP A 34 5.94 28.75 3.41
CA ASP A 34 7.09 29.55 3.02
C ASP A 34 8.43 28.87 3.37
N LEU A 35 8.42 27.57 3.73
CA LEU A 35 9.65 26.82 3.98
C LEU A 35 10.44 26.70 2.67
N HIS A 36 11.49 27.51 2.55
CA HIS A 36 12.46 27.42 1.47
C HIS A 36 13.52 26.40 1.87
N LEU A 37 13.39 25.17 1.37
CA LEU A 37 14.47 24.20 1.45
C LEU A 37 15.59 24.71 0.54
N SER A 38 16.78 24.92 1.10
CA SER A 38 17.97 25.12 0.28
C SER A 38 18.12 23.90 -0.63
N GLY A 39 18.39 24.13 -1.91
CA GLY A 39 18.68 23.04 -2.83
C GLY A 39 19.82 22.20 -2.25
N LEU A 40 19.51 20.98 -1.83
CA LEU A 40 20.52 20.02 -1.41
C LEU A 40 21.28 19.60 -2.68
N ASP A 41 22.57 19.90 -2.68
CA ASP A 41 23.48 19.40 -3.69
C ASP A 41 24.07 18.07 -3.20
N PRO A 42 23.68 16.92 -3.77
CA PRO A 42 24.17 15.61 -3.34
C PRO A 42 25.69 15.50 -3.44
N HIS A 43 26.33 16.24 -4.35
CA HIS A 43 27.79 16.22 -4.53
C HIS A 43 28.54 16.79 -3.32
N ARG A 44 27.86 17.51 -2.41
CA ARG A 44 28.45 17.97 -1.14
C ARG A 44 28.60 16.86 -0.10
N TYR A 45 27.84 15.79 -0.23
CA TYR A 45 27.76 14.71 0.77
C TYR A 45 28.29 13.38 0.24
N TRP A 46 28.18 13.15 -1.08
CA TRP A 46 28.53 11.88 -1.71
C TRP A 46 29.42 12.09 -2.93
N SER A 47 30.31 11.13 -3.19
CA SER A 47 31.18 11.16 -4.37
C SER A 47 30.40 10.88 -5.66
N ASP A 48 30.90 11.39 -6.79
CA ASP A 48 30.32 11.12 -8.12
C ASP A 48 30.19 9.63 -8.39
N ALA A 49 31.19 8.84 -8.01
CA ALA A 49 31.15 7.39 -8.17
C ALA A 49 29.99 6.74 -7.41
N LEU A 50 29.69 7.22 -6.19
CA LEU A 50 28.58 6.71 -5.39
C LEU A 50 27.22 7.14 -5.98
N LEU A 51 27.09 8.40 -6.39
CA LEU A 51 25.88 8.91 -7.03
C LEU A 51 25.57 8.18 -8.34
N HIS A 52 26.59 7.93 -9.19
CA HIS A 52 26.43 7.13 -10.41
C HIS A 52 26.06 5.67 -10.09
N ARG A 53 26.68 5.08 -9.06
CA ARG A 53 26.35 3.72 -8.61
C ARG A 53 24.90 3.62 -8.15
N SER A 54 24.42 4.57 -7.35
CA SER A 54 23.02 4.65 -6.89
C SER A 54 22.06 4.87 -8.07
N ALA A 55 22.33 5.84 -8.95
CA ALA A 55 21.50 6.10 -10.12
C ALA A 55 21.39 4.88 -11.05
N ARG A 56 22.49 4.14 -11.24
CA ARG A 56 22.49 2.89 -12.01
C ARG A 56 21.67 1.80 -11.32
N TYR A 57 21.76 1.69 -10.00
CA TYR A 57 20.96 0.73 -9.24
C TYR A 57 19.46 1.00 -9.45
N ASP A 58 19.01 2.22 -9.16
CA ASP A 58 17.62 2.64 -9.27
C ASP A 58 17.10 2.65 -10.71
N GLY A 59 17.95 2.96 -11.67
CA GLY A 59 17.59 3.02 -13.08
C GLY A 59 17.09 1.67 -13.59
N LEU A 60 17.79 0.58 -13.25
CA LEU A 60 17.38 -0.77 -13.65
C LEU A 60 16.05 -1.16 -12.99
N LEU A 61 15.92 -0.96 -11.68
CA LEU A 61 14.71 -1.32 -10.94
C LEU A 61 13.48 -0.55 -11.42
N ARG A 62 13.65 0.72 -11.82
CA ARG A 62 12.56 1.51 -12.43
C ARG A 62 12.08 0.92 -13.75
N TRP A 63 12.99 0.55 -14.64
CA TRP A 63 12.62 -0.07 -15.92
C TRP A 63 12.06 -1.48 -15.74
N ASP A 64 12.59 -2.25 -14.79
CA ASP A 64 12.07 -3.56 -14.42
C ASP A 64 10.63 -3.47 -13.91
N TRP A 65 10.34 -2.50 -13.02
CA TRP A 65 8.98 -2.24 -12.54
C TRP A 65 8.01 -1.85 -13.67
N VAL A 66 8.44 -1.00 -14.62
CA VAL A 66 7.63 -0.65 -15.79
C VAL A 66 7.33 -1.91 -16.63
N ALA A 67 8.34 -2.72 -16.91
CA ALA A 67 8.19 -3.94 -17.69
C ALA A 67 7.28 -4.97 -17.00
N ALA A 68 7.44 -5.15 -15.69
CA ALA A 68 6.60 -6.02 -14.86
C ALA A 68 5.13 -5.58 -14.88
N THR A 69 4.89 -4.26 -14.77
CA THR A 69 3.55 -3.68 -14.81
C THR A 69 2.89 -3.91 -16.17
N LEU A 70 3.61 -3.65 -17.26
CA LEU A 70 3.10 -3.89 -18.62
C LEU A 70 2.81 -5.37 -18.88
N ALA A 71 3.68 -6.27 -18.40
CA ALA A 71 3.48 -7.71 -18.50
C ALA A 71 2.24 -8.18 -17.72
N GLY A 72 2.05 -7.69 -16.49
CA GLY A 72 0.86 -7.97 -15.69
C GLY A 72 -0.44 -7.48 -16.34
N ILE A 73 -0.43 -6.27 -16.91
CA ILE A 73 -1.57 -5.73 -17.67
C ILE A 73 -1.84 -6.60 -18.91
N ALA A 74 -0.80 -6.97 -19.67
CA ALA A 74 -0.94 -7.83 -20.85
C ALA A 74 -1.55 -9.20 -20.47
N ALA A 75 -1.09 -9.80 -19.37
CA ALA A 75 -1.65 -11.05 -18.84
C ALA A 75 -3.14 -10.91 -18.50
N LEU A 76 -3.53 -9.83 -17.80
CA LEU A 76 -4.93 -9.55 -17.51
C LEU A 76 -5.76 -9.31 -18.78
N VAL A 77 -5.22 -8.62 -19.78
CA VAL A 77 -5.90 -8.43 -21.08
C VAL A 77 -6.16 -9.77 -21.77
N VAL A 78 -5.19 -10.70 -21.76
CA VAL A 78 -5.38 -12.06 -22.28
C VAL A 78 -6.47 -12.79 -21.49
N LEU A 79 -6.41 -12.75 -20.15
CA LEU A 79 -7.40 -13.39 -19.27
C LEU A 79 -8.81 -12.82 -19.46
N VAL A 80 -8.93 -11.52 -19.74
CA VAL A 80 -10.21 -10.88 -20.09
C VAL A 80 -10.82 -11.49 -21.35
N ARG A 81 -10.00 -11.85 -22.35
CA ARG A 81 -10.47 -12.54 -23.57
C ARG A 81 -10.82 -14.00 -23.31
N LEU A 82 -10.10 -14.65 -22.40
CA LEU A 82 -10.35 -16.04 -21.99
C LEU A 82 -11.46 -16.19 -20.95
N GLY A 83 -11.92 -15.09 -20.33
CA GLY A 83 -12.88 -15.08 -19.23
C GLY A 83 -14.09 -16.00 -19.43
N PRO A 84 -14.81 -15.96 -20.56
CA PRO A 84 -15.93 -16.86 -20.80
C PRO A 84 -15.54 -18.35 -20.82
N ARG A 85 -14.39 -18.70 -21.40
CA ARG A 85 -13.89 -20.09 -21.44
C ARG A 85 -13.45 -20.54 -20.04
N LEU A 86 -12.78 -19.68 -19.30
CA LEU A 86 -12.36 -19.96 -17.93
C LEU A 86 -13.57 -20.16 -17.03
N ALA A 87 -14.60 -19.32 -17.14
CA ALA A 87 -15.82 -19.45 -16.36
C ALA A 87 -16.59 -20.74 -16.70
N ALA A 88 -16.67 -21.10 -18.00
CA ALA A 88 -17.35 -22.31 -18.45
C ALA A 88 -16.66 -23.62 -18.03
N ALA A 89 -15.40 -23.56 -17.57
CA ALA A 89 -14.66 -24.73 -17.12
C ALA A 89 -15.06 -25.22 -15.71
N TRP A 90 -15.93 -24.48 -15.01
CA TRP A 90 -16.29 -24.78 -13.61
C TRP A 90 -17.80 -24.78 -13.39
N GLU A 91 -18.28 -25.70 -12.55
CA GLU A 91 -19.68 -25.82 -12.17
C GLU A 91 -19.89 -25.44 -10.69
N LEU A 92 -19.33 -24.31 -10.26
CA LEU A 92 -19.29 -23.88 -8.84
C LEU A 92 -20.34 -22.83 -8.47
N GLY A 93 -21.39 -22.69 -9.30
CA GLY A 93 -22.34 -21.59 -9.22
C GLY A 93 -21.67 -20.22 -9.46
N ARG A 94 -22.47 -19.15 -9.38
CA ARG A 94 -22.00 -17.79 -9.74
C ARG A 94 -20.80 -17.31 -8.91
N VAL A 95 -20.90 -17.38 -7.59
CA VAL A 95 -19.85 -16.83 -6.71
C VAL A 95 -18.59 -17.71 -6.75
N GLY A 96 -18.74 -19.04 -6.62
CA GLY A 96 -17.61 -19.97 -6.65
C GLY A 96 -16.84 -19.93 -7.97
N THR A 97 -17.54 -19.84 -9.10
CA THR A 97 -16.89 -19.71 -10.42
C THR A 97 -16.10 -18.41 -10.53
N GLY A 98 -16.66 -17.28 -10.08
CA GLY A 98 -15.95 -16.00 -10.13
C GLY A 98 -14.72 -15.94 -9.23
N VAL A 99 -14.80 -16.54 -8.02
CA VAL A 99 -13.65 -16.71 -7.13
C VAL A 99 -12.57 -17.56 -7.81
N MET A 100 -12.95 -18.69 -8.43
CA MET A 100 -11.99 -19.56 -9.11
C MET A 100 -11.31 -18.85 -10.29
N VAL A 101 -12.07 -18.14 -11.11
CA VAL A 101 -11.52 -17.33 -12.20
C VAL A 101 -10.57 -16.25 -11.66
N GLY A 102 -10.90 -15.60 -10.55
CA GLY A 102 -10.04 -14.63 -9.88
C GLY A 102 -8.75 -15.24 -9.32
N ALA A 103 -8.82 -16.44 -8.73
CA ALA A 103 -7.67 -17.18 -8.25
C ALA A 103 -6.72 -17.56 -9.39
N VAL A 104 -7.26 -18.10 -10.51
CA VAL A 104 -6.49 -18.38 -11.72
C VAL A 104 -5.82 -17.12 -12.25
N ALA A 105 -6.57 -16.01 -12.34
CA ALA A 105 -6.02 -14.74 -12.79
C ALA A 105 -4.86 -14.25 -11.91
N THR A 106 -5.00 -14.39 -10.59
CA THR A 106 -3.95 -14.03 -9.62
C THR A 106 -2.71 -14.90 -9.78
N LEU A 107 -2.88 -16.21 -9.92
CA LEU A 107 -1.77 -17.14 -10.13
C LEU A 107 -1.02 -16.84 -11.44
N VAL A 108 -1.73 -16.49 -12.50
CA VAL A 108 -1.12 -16.10 -13.78
C VAL A 108 -0.35 -14.78 -13.65
N VAL A 109 -0.93 -13.76 -13.03
CA VAL A 109 -0.24 -12.48 -12.80
C VAL A 109 0.98 -12.67 -11.90
N TRP A 110 0.87 -13.48 -10.84
CA TRP A 110 1.99 -13.85 -9.98
C TRP A 110 3.09 -14.55 -10.77
N ALA A 111 2.76 -15.56 -11.58
CA ALA A 111 3.74 -16.28 -12.40
C ALA A 111 4.45 -15.35 -13.40
N VAL A 112 3.72 -14.42 -14.02
CA VAL A 112 4.27 -13.40 -14.92
C VAL A 112 5.18 -12.43 -14.18
N SER A 113 4.96 -12.18 -12.88
CA SER A 113 5.81 -11.30 -12.08
C SER A 113 7.15 -11.94 -11.63
N LEU A 114 7.23 -13.27 -11.58
CA LEU A 114 8.41 -13.99 -11.07
C LEU A 114 9.72 -13.64 -11.78
N PRO A 115 9.81 -13.58 -13.13
CA PRO A 115 11.06 -13.22 -13.80
C PRO A 115 11.58 -11.84 -13.41
N PHE A 116 10.70 -10.86 -13.22
CA PHE A 116 11.06 -9.50 -12.81
C PHE A 116 11.56 -9.47 -11.35
N GLY A 117 10.87 -10.19 -10.46
CA GLY A 117 11.35 -10.39 -9.09
C GLY A 117 12.73 -11.04 -9.00
N LEU A 118 13.03 -12.00 -9.88
CA LEU A 118 14.37 -12.61 -9.98
C LEU A 118 15.42 -11.61 -10.50
N VAL A 119 15.07 -10.75 -11.45
CA VAL A 119 15.96 -9.67 -11.92
C VAL A 119 16.27 -8.70 -10.79
N ALA A 120 15.25 -8.27 -10.03
CA ALA A 120 15.43 -7.40 -8.88
C ALA A 120 16.32 -8.05 -7.80
N LEU A 121 16.10 -9.33 -7.47
CA LEU A 121 16.94 -10.06 -6.53
C LEU A 121 18.39 -10.19 -7.03
N TRP A 122 18.59 -10.58 -8.28
CA TRP A 122 19.91 -10.66 -8.89
C TRP A 122 20.65 -9.33 -8.79
N TRP A 123 19.93 -8.23 -9.05
CA TRP A 123 20.47 -6.89 -8.99
C TRP A 123 20.81 -6.46 -7.56
N GLY A 124 19.91 -6.68 -6.60
CA GLY A 124 20.15 -6.44 -5.17
C GLY A 124 21.37 -7.21 -4.64
N ARG A 125 21.49 -8.50 -5.01
CA ARG A 125 22.65 -9.33 -4.65
C ARG A 125 23.95 -8.80 -5.23
N ARG A 126 23.92 -8.34 -6.49
CA ARG A 126 25.09 -7.73 -7.15
C ARG A 126 25.57 -6.45 -6.44
N TYR A 127 24.67 -5.72 -5.79
CA TYR A 127 25.00 -4.53 -5.02
C TYR A 127 25.29 -4.82 -3.54
N GLY A 128 25.15 -6.07 -3.08
CA GLY A 128 25.36 -6.47 -1.69
C GLY A 128 24.21 -6.08 -0.76
N LEU A 129 23.07 -5.70 -1.31
CA LEU A 129 21.86 -5.32 -0.56
C LEU A 129 21.06 -6.57 -0.15
N GLU A 130 21.00 -7.56 -1.04
CA GLU A 130 20.29 -8.82 -0.80
C GLU A 130 21.24 -9.97 -0.50
N LYS A 131 20.90 -10.79 0.50
CA LYS A 131 21.62 -12.01 0.91
C LYS A 131 20.87 -13.29 0.57
N GLN A 132 19.55 -13.21 0.43
CA GLN A 132 18.65 -14.35 0.18
C GLN A 132 19.01 -15.09 -1.11
N SER A 133 19.07 -16.42 -1.07
CA SER A 133 19.29 -17.24 -2.28
C SER A 133 18.05 -17.27 -3.19
N TYR A 134 18.22 -17.62 -4.47
CA TYR A 134 17.09 -17.69 -5.41
C TYR A 134 16.01 -18.72 -4.99
N VAL A 135 16.42 -19.83 -4.36
CA VAL A 135 15.50 -20.86 -3.88
C VAL A 135 14.75 -20.36 -2.65
N GLU A 136 15.45 -19.78 -1.68
CA GLU A 136 14.83 -19.16 -0.51
C GLU A 136 13.84 -18.06 -0.92
N TRP A 137 14.20 -17.23 -1.90
CA TRP A 137 13.34 -16.18 -2.42
C TRP A 137 12.07 -16.74 -3.07
N LEU A 138 12.19 -17.80 -3.87
CA LEU A 138 11.03 -18.42 -4.50
C LEU A 138 10.09 -19.03 -3.46
N LEU A 139 10.65 -19.69 -2.44
CA LEU A 139 9.87 -20.28 -1.33
C LEU A 139 9.23 -19.19 -0.46
N SER A 140 9.89 -18.05 -0.26
CA SER A 140 9.34 -16.94 0.52
C SER A 140 8.16 -16.23 -0.14
N GLN A 141 7.89 -16.47 -1.43
CA GLN A 141 6.71 -15.91 -2.11
C GLN A 141 5.39 -16.54 -1.66
N TRP A 142 5.42 -17.79 -1.17
CA TRP A 142 4.22 -18.58 -0.91
C TRP A 142 3.30 -18.01 0.16
N PRO A 143 3.79 -17.55 1.33
CA PRO A 143 2.92 -16.93 2.33
C PRO A 143 2.21 -15.69 1.80
N ALA A 144 2.91 -14.84 1.03
CA ALA A 144 2.33 -13.66 0.41
C ALA A 144 1.28 -14.02 -0.64
N LEU A 145 1.59 -14.99 -1.52
CA LEU A 145 0.64 -15.50 -2.52
C LEU A 145 -0.61 -16.10 -1.87
N LEU A 146 -0.44 -16.91 -0.82
CA LEU A 146 -1.56 -17.48 -0.07
C LEU A 146 -2.43 -16.38 0.55
N GLY A 147 -1.80 -15.40 1.21
CA GLY A 147 -2.51 -14.24 1.75
C GLY A 147 -3.27 -13.47 0.67
N GLN A 148 -2.67 -13.27 -0.50
CA GLN A 148 -3.30 -12.59 -1.65
C GLN A 148 -4.50 -13.39 -2.20
N VAL A 149 -4.36 -14.70 -2.37
CA VAL A 149 -5.46 -15.57 -2.86
C VAL A 149 -6.62 -15.61 -1.86
N VAL A 150 -6.32 -15.73 -0.56
CA VAL A 150 -7.35 -15.69 0.50
C VAL A 150 -8.05 -14.33 0.55
N GLY A 151 -7.27 -13.24 0.56
CA GLY A 151 -7.80 -11.88 0.56
C GLY A 151 -8.67 -11.62 -0.66
N LEU A 152 -8.21 -11.99 -1.86
CA LEU A 152 -9.00 -11.84 -3.09
C LEU A 152 -10.27 -12.69 -3.06
N THR A 153 -10.20 -13.90 -2.52
CA THR A 153 -11.37 -14.77 -2.36
C THR A 153 -12.46 -14.08 -1.53
N ILE A 154 -12.08 -13.49 -0.39
CA ILE A 154 -13.00 -12.73 0.46
C ILE A 154 -13.56 -11.53 -0.30
N VAL A 155 -12.69 -10.74 -0.95
CA VAL A 155 -13.07 -9.54 -1.69
C VAL A 155 -14.06 -9.89 -2.80
N LEU A 156 -13.74 -10.83 -3.68
CA LEU A 156 -14.60 -11.24 -4.80
C LEU A 156 -15.91 -11.85 -4.31
N THR A 157 -15.89 -12.65 -3.24
CA THR A 157 -17.12 -13.20 -2.65
C THR A 157 -18.06 -12.08 -2.24
N VAL A 158 -17.57 -11.10 -1.47
CA VAL A 158 -18.36 -9.94 -1.04
C VAL A 158 -18.87 -9.14 -2.23
N LEU A 159 -18.00 -8.81 -3.19
CA LEU A 159 -18.37 -8.02 -4.37
C LEU A 159 -19.44 -8.71 -5.22
N MET A 160 -19.32 -10.02 -5.47
CA MET A 160 -20.27 -10.77 -6.29
C MET A 160 -21.61 -10.99 -5.58
N LEU A 161 -21.60 -11.20 -4.25
CA LEU A 161 -22.82 -11.27 -3.45
C LEU A 161 -23.57 -9.93 -3.47
N LEU A 162 -22.86 -8.82 -3.22
CA LEU A 162 -23.44 -7.48 -3.24
C LEU A 162 -23.92 -7.11 -4.65
N ALA A 163 -23.14 -7.37 -5.69
CA ALA A 163 -23.52 -7.08 -7.07
C ALA A 163 -24.74 -7.89 -7.52
N GLY A 164 -24.87 -9.13 -7.05
CA GLY A 164 -26.05 -9.96 -7.30
C GLY A 164 -27.30 -9.49 -6.54
N ARG A 165 -27.16 -9.02 -5.31
CA ARG A 165 -28.28 -8.64 -4.44
C ARG A 165 -28.71 -7.18 -4.58
N PHE A 166 -27.76 -6.29 -4.89
CA PHE A 166 -27.94 -4.84 -5.00
C PHE A 166 -27.25 -4.27 -6.27
N PRO A 167 -27.67 -4.66 -7.49
CA PRO A 167 -26.93 -4.34 -8.72
C PRO A 167 -26.63 -2.85 -8.96
N ARG A 168 -27.45 -1.95 -8.41
CA ARG A 168 -27.28 -0.48 -8.58
C ARG A 168 -26.42 0.18 -7.49
N TRP A 169 -26.35 -0.42 -6.31
CA TRP A 169 -25.79 0.21 -5.10
C TRP A 169 -24.64 -0.59 -4.47
N TRP A 170 -24.28 -1.75 -5.03
CA TRP A 170 -23.24 -2.62 -4.48
C TRP A 170 -21.91 -1.90 -4.26
N TRP A 171 -21.55 -0.96 -5.14
CA TRP A 171 -20.30 -0.20 -5.05
C TRP A 171 -20.22 0.64 -3.79
N LEU A 172 -21.34 1.21 -3.35
CA LEU A 172 -21.41 2.01 -2.13
C LEU A 172 -21.29 1.12 -0.90
N TYR A 173 -22.01 -0.01 -0.89
CA TYR A 173 -21.90 -1.00 0.20
C TYR A 173 -20.48 -1.57 0.29
N ALA A 174 -19.89 -1.93 -0.85
CA ALA A 174 -18.51 -2.41 -0.92
C ALA A 174 -17.54 -1.34 -0.39
N GLY A 175 -17.65 -0.09 -0.87
CA GLY A 175 -16.82 1.01 -0.40
C GLY A 175 -16.89 1.23 1.11
N VAL A 176 -18.09 1.21 1.70
CA VAL A 176 -18.24 1.32 3.17
C VAL A 176 -17.67 0.09 3.89
N ILE A 177 -17.98 -1.12 3.44
CA ILE A 177 -17.48 -2.37 4.05
C ILE A 177 -15.96 -2.40 4.03
N PHE A 178 -15.33 -2.15 2.88
CA PHE A 178 -13.87 -2.21 2.76
C PHE A 178 -13.17 -1.05 3.47
N THR A 179 -13.81 0.12 3.58
CA THR A 179 -13.31 1.20 4.46
C THR A 179 -13.32 0.76 5.92
N CYS A 180 -14.41 0.15 6.41
CA CYS A 180 -14.47 -0.38 7.77
C CYS A 180 -13.45 -1.50 8.00
N VAL A 181 -13.29 -2.41 7.03
CA VAL A 181 -12.26 -3.46 7.09
C VAL A 181 -10.86 -2.84 7.16
N ALA A 182 -10.56 -1.83 6.35
CA ALA A 182 -9.27 -1.13 6.40
C ALA A 182 -9.00 -0.53 7.79
N VAL A 183 -9.99 0.14 8.40
CA VAL A 183 -9.87 0.68 9.77
C VAL A 183 -9.59 -0.43 10.79
N VAL A 184 -10.33 -1.54 10.72
CA VAL A 184 -10.13 -2.69 11.62
C VAL A 184 -8.74 -3.29 11.43
N LEU A 185 -8.30 -3.48 10.18
CA LEU A 185 -6.96 -4.00 9.89
C LEU A 185 -5.87 -3.05 10.39
N SER A 186 -6.01 -1.73 10.24
CA SER A 186 -5.05 -0.77 10.81
C SER A 186 -5.00 -0.80 12.34
N LEU A 187 -6.08 -1.20 13.02
CA LEU A 187 -6.06 -1.43 14.47
C LEU A 187 -5.40 -2.76 14.84
N VAL A 188 -5.72 -3.83 14.11
CA VAL A 188 -5.43 -5.21 14.49
C VAL A 188 -4.07 -5.70 13.96
N LEU A 189 -3.77 -5.43 12.70
CA LEU A 189 -2.57 -5.92 12.00
C LEU A 189 -1.25 -5.55 12.69
N PRO A 190 -1.06 -4.35 13.28
CA PRO A 190 0.17 -4.02 14.02
C PRO A 190 0.49 -4.97 15.18
N TYR A 191 -0.51 -5.60 15.81
CA TYR A 191 -0.28 -6.61 16.83
C TYR A 191 0.33 -7.88 16.23
N PHE A 192 -0.11 -8.26 15.03
CA PHE A 192 0.40 -9.42 14.32
C PHE A 192 1.78 -9.17 13.68
N LEU A 193 1.97 -8.00 13.04
CA LEU A 193 3.24 -7.62 12.40
C LEU A 193 4.39 -7.57 13.41
N THR A 194 4.09 -7.31 14.68
CA THR A 194 5.12 -7.25 15.71
C THR A 194 5.32 -8.55 16.47
N ILE A 195 4.65 -9.65 16.06
CA ILE A 195 4.99 -11.00 16.51
C ILE A 195 6.39 -11.35 15.99
N GLY A 196 7.24 -11.90 16.86
CA GLY A 196 8.63 -12.26 16.51
C GLY A 196 9.64 -11.10 16.59
N THR A 197 9.18 -9.86 16.72
CA THR A 197 10.07 -8.71 17.01
C THR A 197 10.52 -8.73 18.48
N ARG A 198 11.58 -7.99 18.81
CA ARG A 198 12.09 -7.81 20.18
C ARG A 198 12.01 -6.37 20.64
N LYS A 199 12.06 -6.12 21.96
CA LYS A 199 12.21 -4.75 22.48
C LYS A 199 13.68 -4.32 22.36
N PRO A 200 13.97 -3.02 22.22
CA PRO A 200 15.33 -2.51 22.39
C PRO A 200 15.90 -2.92 23.75
N HIS A 201 17.18 -3.32 23.76
CA HIS A 201 17.90 -3.59 25.00
C HIS A 201 17.90 -2.35 25.91
N HIS A 202 18.07 -2.53 27.22
CA HIS A 202 18.12 -1.43 28.19
C HIS A 202 19.41 -0.62 28.08
N THR A 203 19.54 0.13 26.99
CA THR A 203 20.69 0.98 26.66
C THR A 203 20.35 2.46 26.86
N LYS A 204 21.38 3.30 26.86
CA LYS A 204 21.23 4.76 26.83
C LYS A 204 20.37 5.22 25.64
N LEU A 205 20.54 4.59 24.47
CA LEU A 205 19.74 4.85 23.28
C LEU A 205 18.26 4.55 23.52
N ALA A 206 17.92 3.38 24.09
CA ALA A 206 16.53 3.04 24.38
C ALA A 206 15.88 4.02 25.37
N ALA A 207 16.63 4.55 26.34
CA ALA A 207 16.14 5.60 27.23
C ALA A 207 15.90 6.93 26.51
N GLN A 208 16.79 7.31 25.59
CA GLN A 208 16.63 8.52 24.75
C GLN A 208 15.41 8.41 23.82
N LEU A 209 15.20 7.25 23.21
CA LEU A 209 14.05 7.01 22.34
C LEU A 209 12.72 7.09 23.11
N ARG A 210 12.66 6.53 24.33
CA ARG A 210 11.49 6.69 25.21
C ARG A 210 11.28 8.14 25.66
N ALA A 211 12.35 8.91 25.82
CA ALA A 211 12.22 10.34 26.15
C ALA A 211 11.66 11.14 24.97
N LEU A 212 12.08 10.80 23.74
CA LEU A 212 11.57 11.39 22.51
C LEU A 212 10.09 11.07 22.30
N GLU A 213 9.70 9.81 22.46
CA GLU A 213 8.29 9.37 22.41
C GLU A 213 7.39 10.20 23.34
N ARG A 214 7.83 10.43 24.59
CA ARG A 214 7.11 11.27 25.55
C ARG A 214 7.08 12.74 25.15
N LYS A 215 8.18 13.26 24.61
CA LYS A 215 8.28 14.65 24.14
C LYS A 215 7.31 14.92 22.99
N GLU A 216 7.15 13.97 22.07
CA GLU A 216 6.22 14.06 20.94
C GLU A 216 4.76 13.77 21.31
N GLY A 217 4.46 13.49 22.59
CA GLY A 217 3.09 13.29 23.07
C GLY A 217 2.45 11.98 22.61
N ILE A 218 3.24 11.02 22.14
CA ILE A 218 2.79 9.71 21.63
C ILE A 218 3.11 8.57 22.60
N GLY A 219 3.13 8.88 23.90
CA GLY A 219 3.39 7.91 24.96
C GLY A 219 2.47 6.69 24.84
N GLY A 220 3.07 5.50 24.78
CA GLY A 220 2.39 4.25 24.48
C GLY A 220 2.68 3.67 23.09
N THR A 221 3.62 4.26 22.33
CA THR A 221 4.04 3.79 21.00
C THR A 221 5.38 3.07 21.13
N PRO A 222 5.40 1.76 21.41
CA PRO A 222 6.65 1.05 21.65
C PRO A 222 7.47 0.90 20.37
N ILE A 223 8.79 1.06 20.52
CA ILE A 223 9.74 0.62 19.50
C ILE A 223 9.93 -0.90 19.57
N ARG A 224 9.92 -1.53 18.40
CA ARG A 224 10.15 -2.96 18.17
C ARG A 224 11.32 -3.11 17.21
N ILE A 225 12.13 -4.13 17.40
CA ILE A 225 13.26 -4.46 16.52
C ILE A 225 12.91 -5.74 15.78
N GLU A 226 12.92 -5.67 14.46
CA GLU A 226 12.77 -6.82 13.58
C GLU A 226 14.15 -7.29 13.12
N THR A 227 14.39 -8.61 13.16
CA THR A 227 15.62 -9.20 12.65
C THR A 227 15.45 -9.48 11.16
N VAL A 228 16.17 -8.74 10.33
CA VAL A 228 16.20 -8.89 8.86
C VAL A 228 17.61 -9.05 8.31
N SER A 229 18.62 -8.92 9.17
CA SER A 229 20.04 -8.99 8.81
C SER A 229 20.48 -10.34 8.22
N ASP A 230 19.68 -11.40 8.35
CA ASP A 230 19.85 -12.68 7.66
C ASP A 230 19.57 -12.57 6.16
N ARG A 231 18.71 -11.63 5.74
CA ARG A 231 18.20 -11.49 4.37
C ARG A 231 18.72 -10.27 3.63
N THR A 232 18.94 -9.15 4.33
CA THR A 232 19.32 -7.88 3.69
C THR A 232 20.39 -7.12 4.49
N THR A 233 21.09 -6.19 3.83
CA THR A 233 21.93 -5.16 4.48
C THR A 233 21.29 -3.78 4.49
N GLU A 234 20.11 -3.66 3.86
CA GLU A 234 19.31 -2.45 3.83
C GLU A 234 18.84 -2.04 5.22
N VAL A 235 18.49 -0.77 5.35
CA VAL A 235 18.00 -0.17 6.58
C VAL A 235 16.59 0.32 6.35
N ASN A 236 15.71 0.05 7.31
CA ASN A 236 14.34 0.52 7.24
C ASN A 236 13.77 0.71 8.64
N SER A 237 12.80 1.59 8.70
CA SER A 237 11.94 1.81 9.84
C SER A 237 10.52 2.04 9.34
N GLU A 238 9.55 1.72 10.19
CA GLU A 238 8.15 2.01 9.86
C GLU A 238 7.33 2.28 11.11
N ALA A 239 6.49 3.31 11.03
CA ALA A 239 5.35 3.49 11.91
C ALA A 239 4.14 2.69 11.40
N VAL A 240 3.60 1.83 12.25
CA VAL A 240 2.41 1.03 11.96
C VAL A 240 1.35 1.24 13.03
N GLY A 241 0.07 1.15 12.63
CA GLY A 241 -1.06 1.17 13.54
C GLY A 241 -1.63 2.53 13.88
N ILE A 242 -2.70 2.52 14.67
CA ILE A 242 -3.45 3.70 15.04
C ILE A 242 -3.89 3.64 16.50
N GLY A 243 -3.77 4.77 17.20
CA GLY A 243 -4.15 4.86 18.61
C GLY A 243 -3.34 3.85 19.46
N PRO A 244 -3.99 3.03 20.30
CA PRO A 244 -3.30 2.07 21.17
C PRO A 244 -2.52 0.97 20.44
N SER A 245 -2.77 0.77 19.13
CA SER A 245 -2.04 -0.21 18.33
C SER A 245 -0.79 0.36 17.65
N SER A 246 -0.52 1.66 17.82
CA SER A 246 0.61 2.32 17.18
C SER A 246 1.94 1.74 17.67
N ARG A 247 2.86 1.45 16.76
CA ARG A 247 4.20 0.94 17.04
C ARG A 247 5.18 1.48 16.01
N VAL A 248 6.45 1.59 16.40
CA VAL A 248 7.54 1.84 15.46
C VAL A 248 8.39 0.59 15.38
N VAL A 249 8.61 0.08 14.18
CA VAL A 249 9.49 -1.06 13.91
C VAL A 249 10.79 -0.53 13.33
N LEU A 250 11.92 -0.96 13.89
CA LEU A 250 13.26 -0.70 13.37
C LEU A 250 13.86 -2.03 12.92
N TRP A 251 14.49 -2.05 11.75
CA TRP A 251 15.31 -3.18 11.35
C TRP A 251 16.61 -3.25 12.16
N ASP A 252 17.04 -4.45 12.50
CA ASP A 252 18.25 -4.68 13.29
C ASP A 252 19.53 -4.19 12.58
N THR A 253 19.50 -4.08 11.25
CA THR A 253 20.55 -3.49 10.42
C THR A 253 20.81 -2.00 10.69
N ILE A 254 19.87 -1.27 11.29
CA ILE A 254 20.10 0.11 11.78
C ILE A 254 21.00 0.09 13.02
N LEU A 255 21.02 -1.01 13.77
CA LEU A 255 21.69 -1.15 15.06
C LEU A 255 23.01 -1.92 14.97
N ASP A 256 23.52 -2.16 13.76
CA ASP A 256 24.72 -2.96 13.49
C ASP A 256 26.04 -2.19 13.67
N GLY A 257 25.97 -0.91 14.03
CA GLY A 257 27.13 -0.05 14.30
C GLY A 257 27.49 0.91 13.17
N ARG A 258 26.83 0.83 12.00
CA ARG A 258 27.02 1.81 10.90
C ARG A 258 26.47 3.21 11.21
N PHE A 259 25.54 3.31 12.16
CA PHE A 259 24.88 4.56 12.54
C PHE A 259 25.20 4.97 13.97
N THR A 260 25.45 6.25 14.15
CA THR A 260 25.60 6.87 15.46
C THR A 260 24.25 6.93 16.20
N PRO A 261 24.27 7.02 17.55
CA PRO A 261 23.05 7.29 18.32
C PRO A 261 22.34 8.60 17.95
N GLY A 262 23.03 9.54 17.29
CA GLY A 262 22.41 10.74 16.73
C GLY A 262 21.51 10.41 15.55
N GLU A 263 22.05 9.70 14.57
CA GLU A 263 21.34 9.31 13.33
C GLU A 263 20.15 8.39 13.63
N ILE A 264 20.30 7.42 14.53
CA ILE A 264 19.18 6.54 14.92
C ILE A 264 18.05 7.33 15.58
N ARG A 265 18.37 8.40 16.33
CA ARG A 265 17.34 9.27 16.92
C ARG A 265 16.62 10.10 15.86
N VAL A 266 17.30 10.50 14.78
CA VAL A 266 16.66 11.21 13.66
C VAL A 266 15.66 10.28 12.97
N ILE A 267 16.06 9.04 12.67
CA ILE A 267 15.17 8.03 12.09
C ILE A 267 13.93 7.82 12.99
N ALA A 268 14.15 7.60 14.28
CA ALA A 268 13.03 7.41 15.20
C ALA A 268 12.15 8.67 15.37
N ALA A 269 12.74 9.87 15.32
CA ALA A 269 11.99 11.12 15.37
C ALA A 269 11.05 11.24 14.16
N HIS A 270 11.54 10.94 12.96
CA HIS A 270 10.77 10.93 11.73
C HIS A 270 9.56 9.96 11.85
N GLU A 271 9.78 8.71 12.26
CA GLU A 271 8.68 7.74 12.45
C GLU A 271 7.68 8.19 13.52
N PHE A 272 8.16 8.76 14.62
CA PHE A 272 7.30 9.35 15.65
C PHE A 272 6.52 10.55 15.13
N GLY A 273 7.07 11.32 14.19
CA GLY A 273 6.38 12.36 13.45
C GLY A 273 5.14 11.81 12.74
N HIS A 274 5.24 10.68 12.04
CA HIS A 274 4.08 10.05 11.40
C HIS A 274 2.96 9.70 12.40
N VAL A 275 3.33 9.16 13.57
CA VAL A 275 2.38 8.81 14.63
C VAL A 275 1.76 10.06 15.24
N ALA A 276 2.58 11.04 15.63
CA ALA A 276 2.15 12.29 16.28
C ALA A 276 1.20 13.10 15.39
N ARG A 277 1.44 13.09 14.07
CA ARG A 277 0.62 13.79 13.06
C ARG A 277 -0.53 12.96 12.51
N ARG A 278 -0.69 11.75 13.03
CA ARG A 278 -1.77 10.84 12.68
C ARG A 278 -1.79 10.56 11.18
N HIS A 279 -0.62 10.45 10.54
CA HIS A 279 -0.51 10.22 9.09
C HIS A 279 -1.23 8.93 8.66
N ILE A 280 -1.24 7.90 9.51
CA ILE A 280 -1.96 6.64 9.23
C ILE A 280 -3.49 6.85 9.27
N TRP A 281 -4.01 7.65 10.22
CA TRP A 281 -5.42 8.06 10.22
C TRP A 281 -5.78 8.91 9.00
N LYS A 282 -4.92 9.86 8.64
CA LYS A 282 -5.14 10.67 7.43
C LYS A 282 -5.09 9.80 6.17
N GLY A 283 -4.22 8.79 6.14
CA GLY A 283 -4.14 7.77 5.09
C GLY A 283 -5.43 6.98 4.95
N LEU A 284 -6.05 6.55 6.05
CA LEU A 284 -7.38 5.93 6.04
C LEU A 284 -8.47 6.88 5.51
N GLY A 285 -8.38 8.17 5.82
CA GLY A 285 -9.24 9.20 5.23
C GLY A 285 -9.08 9.26 3.71
N TRP A 286 -7.85 9.34 3.21
CA TRP A 286 -7.58 9.33 1.77
C TRP A 286 -8.01 8.03 1.10
N TYR A 287 -7.81 6.89 1.75
CA TYR A 287 -8.31 5.59 1.29
C TYR A 287 -9.81 5.65 1.06
N ALA A 288 -10.60 6.12 2.04
CA ALA A 288 -12.05 6.28 1.85
C ALA A 288 -12.40 7.25 0.72
N LEU A 289 -11.70 8.39 0.62
CA LEU A 289 -11.95 9.41 -0.41
C LEU A 289 -11.67 8.93 -1.84
N ILE A 290 -10.74 7.99 -2.01
CA ILE A 290 -10.34 7.44 -3.30
C ILE A 290 -11.12 6.18 -3.64
N GLU A 291 -11.23 5.26 -2.68
CA GLU A 291 -11.69 3.90 -2.95
C GLU A 291 -13.19 3.80 -3.17
N ILE A 292 -13.99 4.64 -2.50
CA ILE A 292 -15.45 4.69 -2.72
C ILE A 292 -15.77 5.12 -4.17
N PRO A 293 -15.21 6.23 -4.70
CA PRO A 293 -15.27 6.53 -6.14
C PRO A 293 -14.65 5.44 -7.03
N GLY A 294 -13.58 4.78 -6.59
CA GLY A 294 -12.97 3.65 -7.29
C GLY A 294 -13.95 2.50 -7.51
N PHE A 295 -14.71 2.11 -6.49
CA PHE A 295 -15.77 1.11 -6.61
C PHE A 295 -16.90 1.57 -7.54
N PHE A 296 -17.23 2.87 -7.56
CA PHE A 296 -18.18 3.40 -8.54
C PHE A 296 -17.67 3.26 -9.97
N VAL A 297 -16.41 3.61 -10.24
CA VAL A 297 -15.77 3.41 -11.56
C VAL A 297 -15.78 1.93 -11.94
N LEU A 298 -15.46 1.04 -11.00
CA LEU A 298 -15.51 -0.40 -11.20
C LEU A 298 -16.93 -0.88 -11.57
N ALA A 299 -17.94 -0.44 -10.85
CA ALA A 299 -19.34 -0.75 -11.14
C ALA A 299 -19.78 -0.24 -12.50
N TRP A 300 -19.42 1.00 -12.84
CA TRP A 300 -19.76 1.61 -14.11
C TRP A 300 -19.12 0.88 -15.30
N LEU A 301 -17.83 0.52 -15.20
CA LEU A 301 -17.14 -0.21 -16.26
C LEU A 301 -17.60 -1.65 -16.38
N THR A 302 -17.77 -2.37 -15.27
CA THR A 302 -18.22 -3.77 -15.29
C THR A 302 -19.66 -3.90 -15.77
N ALA A 303 -20.54 -2.93 -15.49
CA ALA A 303 -21.91 -2.89 -16.01
C ALA A 303 -21.97 -2.95 -17.54
N ARG A 304 -21.00 -2.35 -18.24
CA ARG A 304 -20.88 -2.41 -19.72
C ARG A 304 -20.61 -3.82 -20.26
N ARG A 305 -20.24 -4.76 -19.38
CA ARG A 305 -20.01 -6.18 -19.70
C ARG A 305 -21.00 -7.12 -19.02
N GLY A 306 -22.14 -6.60 -18.56
CA GLY A 306 -23.18 -7.37 -17.87
C GLY A 306 -23.06 -7.42 -16.35
N GLY A 307 -22.09 -6.68 -15.77
CA GLY A 307 -21.98 -6.44 -14.33
C GLY A 307 -21.07 -7.39 -13.57
N MET A 308 -20.63 -6.94 -12.40
CA MET A 308 -19.70 -7.66 -11.51
C MET A 308 -20.23 -9.02 -11.00
N ALA A 309 -21.54 -9.26 -11.07
CA ALA A 309 -22.12 -10.54 -10.68
C ALA A 309 -21.74 -11.69 -11.65
N ARG A 310 -21.29 -11.39 -12.88
CA ARG A 310 -20.94 -12.40 -13.89
C ARG A 310 -19.49 -12.89 -13.69
N PRO A 311 -19.25 -14.21 -13.51
CA PRO A 311 -17.91 -14.76 -13.30
C PRO A 311 -16.89 -14.38 -14.38
N GLU A 312 -17.31 -14.37 -15.64
CA GLU A 312 -16.49 -14.04 -16.81
C GLU A 312 -16.03 -12.57 -16.84
N VAL A 313 -16.64 -11.70 -16.02
CA VAL A 313 -16.28 -10.28 -15.89
C VAL A 313 -15.15 -10.08 -14.88
N VAL A 314 -14.85 -11.06 -14.01
CA VAL A 314 -13.84 -10.95 -12.95
C VAL A 314 -12.46 -10.53 -13.47
N PRO A 315 -11.89 -11.11 -14.54
CA PRO A 315 -10.58 -10.67 -15.05
C PRO A 315 -10.61 -9.20 -15.51
N PHE A 316 -11.75 -8.72 -16.02
CA PHE A 316 -11.91 -7.33 -16.42
C PHE A 316 -12.02 -6.41 -15.21
N ALA A 317 -12.69 -6.85 -14.15
CA ALA A 317 -12.71 -6.13 -12.88
C ALA A 317 -11.30 -5.97 -12.30
N LEU A 318 -10.48 -7.03 -12.30
CA LEU A 318 -9.08 -6.98 -11.88
C LEU A 318 -8.25 -6.00 -12.73
N LEU A 319 -8.42 -6.04 -14.06
CA LEU A 319 -7.76 -5.08 -14.96
C LEU A 319 -8.16 -3.63 -14.64
N VAL A 320 -9.44 -3.36 -14.42
CA VAL A 320 -9.94 -2.03 -14.04
C VAL A 320 -9.31 -1.58 -12.72
N ILE A 321 -9.23 -2.45 -11.72
CA ILE A 321 -8.60 -2.14 -10.42
C ILE A 321 -7.13 -1.77 -10.62
N VAL A 322 -6.36 -2.55 -11.40
CA VAL A 322 -4.94 -2.27 -11.67
C VAL A 322 -4.76 -0.94 -12.39
N VAL A 323 -5.53 -0.68 -13.45
CA VAL A 323 -5.44 0.57 -14.22
C VAL A 323 -5.87 1.77 -13.38
N PHE A 324 -6.92 1.62 -12.57
CA PHE A 324 -7.37 2.67 -11.65
C PHE A 324 -6.27 3.04 -10.64
N HIS A 325 -5.66 2.05 -9.98
CA HIS A 325 -4.58 2.30 -9.03
C HIS A 325 -3.36 2.96 -9.70
N LEU A 326 -2.98 2.52 -10.91
CA LEU A 326 -1.91 3.14 -11.67
C LEU A 326 -2.23 4.62 -11.99
N ALA A 327 -3.47 4.92 -12.36
CA ALA A 327 -3.90 6.29 -12.66
C ALA A 327 -3.89 7.21 -11.41
N VAL A 328 -4.19 6.66 -10.23
CA VAL A 328 -4.22 7.42 -8.96
C VAL A 328 -2.84 7.51 -8.29
N THR A 329 -1.87 6.68 -8.69
CA THR A 329 -0.51 6.62 -8.10
C THR A 329 0.20 7.97 -8.00
N PRO A 330 0.19 8.87 -9.01
CA PRO A 330 0.83 10.18 -8.90
C PRO A 330 0.26 11.03 -7.75
N PHE A 331 -1.07 10.93 -7.53
CA PHE A 331 -1.75 11.65 -6.46
C PHE A 331 -1.39 11.08 -5.09
N THR A 332 -1.42 9.77 -4.91
CA THR A 332 -1.01 9.14 -3.63
C THR A 332 0.45 9.43 -3.31
N ASN A 333 1.32 9.46 -4.32
CA ASN A 333 2.73 9.84 -4.14
C ASN A 333 2.89 11.31 -3.73
N ALA A 334 2.02 12.21 -4.21
CA ALA A 334 2.02 13.61 -3.79
C ALA A 334 1.57 13.77 -2.34
N VAL A 335 0.53 13.03 -1.93
CA VAL A 335 0.07 12.98 -0.52
C VAL A 335 1.18 12.42 0.38
N SER A 336 1.80 11.30 -0.01
CA SER A 336 2.91 10.69 0.76
C SER A 336 4.06 11.68 0.92
N ARG A 337 4.62 12.24 -0.15
CA ARG A 337 5.70 13.24 -0.08
C ARG A 337 5.39 14.43 0.84
N ARG A 338 4.11 14.83 0.87
CA ARG A 338 3.66 15.92 1.73
C ARG A 338 3.67 15.53 3.21
N TYR A 339 3.35 14.29 3.54
CA TYR A 339 3.45 13.76 4.91
C TYR A 339 4.90 13.45 5.29
N GLU A 340 5.76 13.01 4.36
CA GLU A 340 7.20 12.88 4.61
C GLU A 340 7.79 14.22 5.05
N GLY A 341 7.50 15.31 4.31
CA GLY A 341 7.96 16.64 4.70
C GLY A 341 7.39 17.12 6.04
N GLU A 342 6.20 16.66 6.43
CA GLU A 342 5.63 16.96 7.76
C GLU A 342 6.31 16.14 8.88
N ALA A 343 6.72 14.91 8.60
CA ALA A 343 7.48 14.07 9.52
C ALA A 343 8.93 14.55 9.70
N ASP A 344 9.54 15.12 8.66
CA ASP A 344 10.89 15.70 8.73
C ASP A 344 10.94 17.05 9.45
N TRP A 345 9.84 17.81 9.45
CA TRP A 345 9.81 19.20 9.94
C TRP A 345 9.89 19.34 11.46
N ARG A 346 9.41 18.35 12.22
CA ARG A 346 9.38 18.40 13.70
C ARG A 346 10.06 17.18 14.28
#